data_AF-A0A660S394-F1
#
_entry.id   AF-A0A660S394-F1
#
_cell.length_a   1.000
_cell.length_b   1.000
_cell.length_c   1.000
_cell.angle_alpha   90.00
_cell.angle_beta   90.00
_cell.angle_gamma   90.00
#
_symmetry.space_group_name_H-M   'P 1'
#
loop_
_entity.id
_entity.type
_entity.pdbx_description
1 polymer ?
#
loop_
_entity_poly.entity_id
_entity_poly.type
_entity_poly.pdbx_seq_one_letter_code
_entity_poly.pdbx_strand_id
1 'polypeptide(L)'
;MKALKKKIFFIIGIVVIGMLILVNPLGAGLVQESSEEMEVEIQDVQLLMITSNNSFLLYESEELQNLAHDIPTFPTKTYSSLNEVVADREVEIVYICDNKVLDSLNASDISTLSTMAEQGVFMGILGDGTHMREVLGIADADDYTTTDEENIIFFTYGKPDGNREDLFLSLENSPTIGQLLNLLFEWVNEILEKHQELSSSHGAWDADYTHEWKGNMDGGSYRFLVNVYKLNTERTDYDWYLVDVSYQSAITDYKKSGGRCGWFTSAMNLEANVDSSNGASLYEYMPTGTISNSTQSFTIGANLSAKPGLSASYSHSYNTPDVTIEDKSNYITNTAKWDVSFVGPDYTWYPFYKQPCKVARNSYETQPAFIVQVPKNQKMKVYLHPHIEHENDSLTFYFFCIKVKKHLCWWTSSTLTINVGP
;
A
#
# COMPACT_ATOMS: atom_id res chain seq x y z
N MET A 1 3.49 -44.27 -30.64
CA MET A 1 3.80 -42.81 -30.74
C MET A 1 3.03 -41.91 -29.77
N LYS A 2 1.87 -42.30 -29.20
CA LYS A 2 1.20 -41.51 -28.13
C LYS A 2 1.77 -41.71 -26.71
N ALA A 3 2.65 -42.69 -26.50
CA ALA A 3 3.28 -42.96 -25.19
C ALA A 3 4.67 -42.30 -25.00
N LEU A 4 5.23 -41.65 -26.03
CA LEU A 4 6.56 -41.04 -25.97
C LEU A 4 6.54 -39.51 -25.75
N LYS A 5 5.40 -38.85 -25.95
CA LYS A 5 5.17 -37.44 -25.53
C LYS A 5 4.89 -37.31 -24.02
N LYS A 6 4.58 -38.42 -23.34
CA LYS A 6 4.18 -38.47 -21.92
C LYS A 6 5.34 -38.45 -20.91
N LYS A 7 6.60 -38.41 -21.36
CA LYS A 7 7.79 -38.38 -20.49
C LYS A 7 8.67 -37.13 -20.61
N ILE A 8 8.35 -36.23 -21.54
CA ILE A 8 9.11 -34.97 -21.73
C ILE A 8 8.40 -33.77 -21.06
N PHE A 9 7.08 -33.84 -20.85
CA PHE A 9 6.33 -32.83 -20.10
C PHE A 9 6.44 -32.97 -18.57
N PHE A 10 6.84 -34.14 -18.06
CA PHE A 10 6.92 -34.41 -16.61
C PHE A 10 8.25 -33.96 -15.97
N ILE A 11 9.18 -33.39 -16.74
CA ILE A 11 10.52 -32.98 -16.27
C ILE A 11 10.74 -31.46 -16.40
N ILE A 12 9.81 -30.72 -17.04
CA ILE A 12 9.95 -29.28 -17.26
C ILE A 12 9.15 -28.44 -16.24
N GLY A 13 8.11 -29.01 -15.60
CA GLY A 13 7.32 -28.29 -14.57
C GLY A 13 7.90 -28.30 -13.14
N ILE A 14 8.89 -29.14 -12.84
CA ILE A 14 9.46 -29.29 -11.48
C ILE A 14 10.91 -28.74 -11.38
N VAL A 15 11.48 -28.24 -12.49
CA VAL A 15 12.89 -27.79 -12.54
C VAL A 15 13.05 -26.29 -12.81
N VAL A 16 12.00 -25.55 -13.18
CA VAL A 16 12.14 -24.14 -13.58
C VAL A 16 12.08 -23.13 -12.43
N ILE A 17 11.72 -23.53 -11.20
CA ILE A 17 11.85 -22.67 -10.00
C ILE A 17 13.03 -23.12 -9.09
N GLY A 18 13.69 -24.24 -9.40
CA GLY A 18 14.78 -24.83 -8.59
C GLY A 18 16.18 -24.85 -9.20
N MET A 19 16.40 -24.39 -10.45
CA MET A 19 17.72 -24.41 -11.10
C MET A 19 18.06 -23.11 -11.85
N LEU A 20 18.17 -22.01 -11.12
CA LEU A 20 18.96 -20.84 -11.53
C LEU A 20 20.03 -20.55 -10.48
N ILE A 21 20.97 -21.48 -10.33
CA ILE A 21 22.23 -21.29 -9.59
C ILE A 21 23.40 -21.76 -10.48
N LEU A 22 24.33 -20.81 -10.73
CA LEU A 22 25.64 -20.89 -11.43
C LEU A 22 25.52 -20.87 -12.97
N VAL A 23 25.98 -19.84 -13.72
CA VAL A 23 27.36 -19.39 -13.96
C VAL A 23 27.41 -17.90 -14.41
N ASN A 24 28.32 -17.08 -13.86
CA ASN A 24 28.68 -15.70 -14.27
C ASN A 24 29.70 -15.69 -15.45
N PRO A 25 30.15 -14.54 -16.04
CA PRO A 25 29.58 -13.21 -16.28
C PRO A 25 29.77 -12.75 -17.76
N LEU A 26 29.51 -11.47 -18.06
CA LEU A 26 29.87 -10.66 -19.26
C LEU A 26 28.85 -10.57 -20.40
N GLY A 27 28.48 -9.33 -20.75
CA GLY A 27 27.92 -9.01 -22.06
C GLY A 27 27.05 -7.76 -22.07
N ALA A 28 27.65 -6.64 -22.42
CA ALA A 28 27.05 -5.32 -22.53
C ALA A 28 25.87 -5.24 -23.52
N GLY A 29 24.92 -4.37 -23.17
CA GLY A 29 24.23 -3.45 -24.08
C GLY A 29 23.10 -4.04 -24.91
N LEU A 30 21.88 -3.54 -24.66
CA LEU A 30 21.00 -2.92 -25.65
C LEU A 30 19.80 -2.34 -24.91
N VAL A 31 19.70 -1.01 -24.90
CA VAL A 31 18.48 -0.28 -24.56
C VAL A 31 17.53 -0.48 -25.73
N GLN A 32 16.37 -1.08 -25.48
CA GLN A 32 15.26 -1.08 -26.41
C GLN A 32 13.98 -0.82 -25.62
N GLU A 33 13.27 0.22 -26.06
CA GLU A 33 11.98 0.71 -25.58
C GLU A 33 11.02 -0.43 -25.24
N SER A 34 10.43 -0.37 -24.04
CA SER A 34 9.22 -1.11 -23.71
C SER A 34 8.19 -0.16 -23.15
N SER A 35 7.05 -0.15 -23.84
CA SER A 35 5.75 0.34 -23.43
C SER A 35 5.50 0.25 -21.93
N GLU A 36 5.14 1.36 -21.32
CA GLU A 36 4.55 1.45 -19.99
C GLU A 36 3.24 0.66 -19.98
N GLU A 37 3.31 -0.61 -19.59
CA GLU A 37 2.18 -1.33 -19.03
C GLU A 37 2.15 -1.07 -17.53
N MET A 38 0.95 -0.77 -17.07
CA MET A 38 0.53 -0.34 -15.74
C MET A 38 1.23 -1.10 -14.59
N GLU A 39 2.10 -0.41 -13.87
CA GLU A 39 2.89 -0.92 -12.76
C GLU A 39 2.05 -0.84 -11.46
N VAL A 40 1.62 -2.00 -10.93
CA VAL A 40 0.96 -2.09 -9.62
C VAL A 40 2.05 -2.14 -8.57
N GLU A 41 2.41 -0.99 -8.00
CA GLU A 41 3.40 -0.91 -6.92
C GLU A 41 2.77 -1.40 -5.61
N ILE A 42 3.15 -2.61 -5.19
CA ILE A 42 2.64 -3.26 -3.98
C ILE A 42 3.73 -3.13 -2.93
N GLN A 43 3.65 -2.06 -2.16
CA GLN A 43 4.41 -1.95 -0.92
C GLN A 43 3.57 -2.66 0.15
N ASP A 44 4.14 -3.71 0.76
CA ASP A 44 3.66 -4.40 1.97
C ASP A 44 2.92 -5.75 1.84
N VAL A 45 2.94 -6.45 0.70
CA VAL A 45 2.43 -7.84 0.62
C VAL A 45 3.57 -8.87 0.75
N GLN A 46 3.36 -9.91 1.57
CA GLN A 46 4.23 -11.07 1.73
C GLN A 46 3.62 -12.31 1.09
N LEU A 47 4.41 -12.99 0.25
CA LEU A 47 4.07 -14.26 -0.36
C LEU A 47 4.91 -15.38 0.26
N LEU A 48 4.26 -16.31 0.94
CA LEU A 48 4.85 -17.54 1.43
C LEU A 48 4.55 -18.70 0.47
N MET A 49 5.59 -19.27 -0.13
CA MET A 49 5.50 -20.45 -0.97
C MET A 49 5.92 -21.71 -0.22
N ILE A 50 5.04 -22.72 -0.23
CA ILE A 50 5.28 -24.05 0.36
C ILE A 50 5.63 -25.02 -0.76
N THR A 51 6.90 -25.43 -0.77
CA THR A 51 7.48 -26.26 -1.84
C THR A 51 7.39 -27.76 -1.53
N SER A 52 7.63 -28.59 -2.55
CA SER A 52 7.59 -30.07 -2.46
C SER A 52 8.64 -30.70 -1.54
N ASN A 53 9.62 -29.94 -1.08
CA ASN A 53 10.58 -30.38 -0.06
C ASN A 53 10.18 -29.93 1.35
N ASN A 54 8.93 -29.50 1.55
CA ASN A 54 8.44 -28.85 2.78
C ASN A 54 9.34 -27.69 3.23
N SER A 55 9.89 -26.96 2.25
CA SER A 55 10.62 -25.73 2.49
C SER A 55 9.68 -24.55 2.30
N PHE A 56 9.79 -23.57 3.20
CA PHE A 56 8.93 -22.39 3.27
C PHE A 56 9.72 -21.19 2.75
N LEU A 57 9.39 -20.73 1.56
CA LEU A 57 10.10 -19.66 0.86
C LEU A 57 9.28 -18.38 0.97
N LEU A 58 9.87 -17.33 1.52
CA LEU A 58 9.22 -16.04 1.65
C LEU A 58 9.74 -15.07 0.61
N TYR A 59 8.82 -14.38 -0.05
CA TYR A 59 9.08 -13.25 -0.94
C TYR A 59 8.33 -12.03 -0.43
N GLU A 60 9.04 -10.90 -0.33
CA GLU A 60 8.47 -9.62 0.09
C GLU A 60 9.18 -8.47 -0.64
N SER A 61 8.63 -7.26 -0.55
CA SER A 61 9.26 -6.02 -1.00
C SER A 61 9.88 -6.13 -2.42
N GLU A 62 11.16 -5.78 -2.58
CA GLU A 62 11.86 -5.77 -3.87
C GLU A 62 11.89 -7.17 -4.51
N GLU A 63 12.05 -8.23 -3.72
CA GLU A 63 12.13 -9.57 -4.27
C GLU A 63 10.80 -10.05 -4.87
N LEU A 64 9.69 -9.72 -4.20
CA LEU A 64 8.36 -10.02 -4.71
C LEU A 64 8.04 -9.19 -5.96
N GLN A 65 8.43 -7.91 -5.97
CA GLN A 65 8.30 -7.04 -7.13
C GLN A 65 9.11 -7.58 -8.32
N ASN A 66 10.33 -8.04 -8.09
CA ASN A 66 11.13 -8.63 -9.14
C ASN A 66 10.46 -9.88 -9.73
N LEU A 67 9.84 -10.74 -8.91
CA LEU A 67 9.05 -11.87 -9.42
C LEU A 67 7.85 -11.42 -10.27
N ALA A 68 7.15 -10.35 -9.86
CA ALA A 68 6.03 -9.78 -10.61
C ALA A 68 6.46 -9.23 -11.99
N HIS A 69 7.73 -8.86 -12.14
CA HIS A 69 8.34 -8.39 -13.38
C HIS A 69 9.11 -9.47 -14.15
N ASP A 70 8.91 -10.76 -13.81
CA ASP A 70 9.62 -11.90 -14.39
C ASP A 70 11.16 -11.81 -14.27
N ILE A 71 11.66 -11.08 -13.26
CA ILE A 71 13.08 -10.94 -12.94
C ILE A 71 13.49 -12.09 -12.00
N PRO A 72 14.47 -12.93 -12.39
CA PRO A 72 14.93 -14.04 -11.57
C PRO A 72 15.41 -13.60 -10.19
N THR A 73 14.79 -14.13 -9.15
CA THR A 73 14.98 -13.64 -7.79
C THR A 73 15.03 -14.76 -6.77
N PHE A 74 15.90 -14.62 -5.77
CA PHE A 74 15.96 -15.52 -4.64
C PHE A 74 14.90 -15.14 -3.60
N PRO A 75 14.35 -16.10 -2.84
CA PRO A 75 13.46 -15.77 -1.74
C PRO A 75 14.18 -14.87 -0.74
N THR A 76 13.47 -13.87 -0.21
CA THR A 76 13.97 -12.96 0.81
C THR A 76 14.42 -13.74 2.05
N LYS A 77 13.69 -14.81 2.40
CA LYS A 77 14.07 -15.71 3.49
C LYS A 77 13.55 -17.14 3.25
N THR A 78 14.25 -18.12 3.82
CA THR A 78 13.85 -19.54 3.79
C THR A 78 13.74 -20.05 5.22
N TYR A 79 12.63 -20.72 5.52
CA TYR A 79 12.37 -21.31 6.83
C TYR A 79 12.28 -22.84 6.74
N SER A 80 12.57 -23.48 7.88
CA SER A 80 12.55 -24.95 7.98
C SER A 80 11.22 -25.47 8.51
N SER A 81 10.36 -24.59 9.05
CA SER A 81 9.00 -24.93 9.51
C SER A 81 8.07 -23.73 9.43
N LEU A 82 6.77 -23.99 9.32
CA LEU A 82 5.74 -22.94 9.30
C LEU A 82 5.71 -22.15 10.62
N ASN A 83 6.00 -22.82 11.75
CA ASN A 83 6.08 -22.17 13.06
C ASN A 83 7.16 -21.09 13.14
N GLU A 84 8.28 -21.24 12.42
CA GLU A 84 9.31 -20.20 12.35
C GLU A 84 8.85 -19.01 11.51
N VAL A 85 8.01 -19.23 10.50
CA VAL A 85 7.45 -18.16 9.66
C VAL A 85 6.53 -17.28 10.50
N VAL A 86 5.52 -17.88 11.13
CA VAL A 86 4.50 -17.15 11.92
C VAL A 86 5.06 -16.49 13.18
N ALA A 87 6.20 -16.98 13.69
CA ALA A 87 6.89 -16.33 14.82
C ALA A 87 7.74 -15.12 14.38
N ASP A 88 8.13 -15.06 13.11
CA ASP A 88 8.99 -14.01 12.57
C ASP A 88 8.18 -12.86 11.97
N ARG A 89 7.04 -13.15 11.33
CA ARG A 89 6.21 -12.15 10.64
C ARG A 89 4.77 -12.62 10.38
N GLU A 90 3.93 -11.64 10.06
CA GLU A 90 2.62 -11.87 9.44
C GLU A 90 2.81 -12.13 7.93
N VAL A 91 1.87 -12.85 7.32
CA VAL A 91 1.91 -13.25 5.90
C VAL A 91 0.52 -13.03 5.32
N GLU A 92 0.39 -12.26 4.24
CA GLU A 92 -0.91 -12.06 3.59
C GLU A 92 -1.27 -13.18 2.60
N ILE A 93 -0.30 -13.75 1.88
CA ILE A 93 -0.56 -14.75 0.84
C ILE A 93 0.26 -16.02 1.10
N VAL A 94 -0.42 -17.16 1.11
CA VAL A 94 0.21 -18.48 1.13
C VAL A 94 -0.11 -19.20 -0.17
N TYR A 95 0.92 -19.76 -0.82
CA TYR A 95 0.79 -20.56 -2.02
C TYR A 95 1.41 -21.95 -1.83
N ILE A 96 0.63 -22.99 -2.09
CA ILE A 96 1.01 -24.40 -1.97
C ILE A 96 1.28 -24.96 -3.37
N CYS A 97 2.50 -25.46 -3.60
CA CYS A 97 2.95 -25.79 -4.95
C CYS A 97 2.20 -26.95 -5.62
N ASP A 98 1.60 -27.88 -4.88
CA ASP A 98 0.67 -28.88 -5.41
C ASP A 98 -0.11 -29.63 -4.30
N ASN A 99 -1.11 -30.41 -4.70
CA ASN A 99 -1.92 -31.26 -3.81
C ASN A 99 -1.08 -32.25 -2.98
N LYS A 100 0.04 -32.76 -3.50
CA LYS A 100 0.89 -33.71 -2.76
C LYS A 100 1.67 -33.02 -1.65
N VAL A 101 2.05 -31.77 -1.85
CA VAL A 101 2.66 -30.94 -0.80
C VAL A 101 1.66 -30.80 0.34
N LEU A 102 0.43 -30.39 0.05
CA LEU A 102 -0.65 -30.27 1.03
C LEU A 102 -0.85 -31.59 1.81
N ASP A 103 -0.96 -32.72 1.11
CA ASP A 103 -1.14 -34.05 1.72
C ASP A 103 0.03 -34.50 2.60
N SER A 104 1.22 -33.94 2.37
CA SER A 104 2.45 -34.30 3.09
C SER A 104 2.71 -33.44 4.32
N LEU A 105 1.97 -32.35 4.49
CA LEU A 105 2.10 -31.48 5.66
C LEU A 105 1.66 -32.22 6.92
N ASN A 106 2.37 -31.94 8.03
CA ASN A 106 2.01 -32.53 9.31
C ASN A 106 0.78 -31.83 9.90
N ALA A 107 0.11 -32.47 10.86
CA ALA A 107 -1.10 -31.94 11.48
C ALA A 107 -0.91 -30.57 12.16
N SER A 108 0.31 -30.25 12.63
CA SER A 108 0.60 -28.93 13.21
C SER A 108 0.62 -27.85 12.13
N ASP A 109 1.25 -28.11 10.98
CA ASP A 109 1.32 -27.17 9.87
C ASP A 109 -0.08 -26.95 9.27
N ILE A 110 -0.87 -28.03 9.11
CA ILE A 110 -2.27 -27.92 8.68
C ILE A 110 -3.07 -27.06 9.66
N SER A 111 -2.95 -27.30 10.97
CA SER A 111 -3.64 -26.50 11.97
C SER A 111 -3.25 -25.02 11.92
N THR A 112 -1.98 -24.70 11.69
CA THR A 112 -1.52 -23.32 11.56
C THR A 112 -2.07 -22.67 10.29
N LEU A 113 -2.06 -23.37 9.16
CA LEU A 113 -2.66 -22.88 7.91
C LEU A 113 -4.17 -22.66 8.04
N SER A 114 -4.89 -23.57 8.70
CA SER A 114 -6.31 -23.37 9.01
C SER A 114 -6.55 -22.09 9.82
N THR A 115 -5.75 -21.86 10.87
CA THR A 115 -5.86 -20.62 11.66
C THR A 115 -5.53 -19.37 10.83
N MET A 116 -4.52 -19.43 9.96
CA MET A 116 -4.20 -18.32 9.05
C MET A 116 -5.37 -18.04 8.09
N ALA A 117 -5.99 -19.08 7.53
CA ALA A 117 -7.14 -18.95 6.64
C ALA A 117 -8.33 -18.30 7.38
N GLU A 118 -8.62 -18.73 8.61
CA GLU A 118 -9.65 -18.11 9.47
C GLU A 118 -9.36 -16.63 9.79
N GLN A 119 -8.08 -16.23 9.78
CA GLN A 119 -7.64 -14.85 10.02
C GLN A 119 -7.67 -13.99 8.74
N GLY A 120 -8.10 -14.53 7.59
CA GLY A 120 -8.19 -13.79 6.34
C GLY A 120 -6.88 -13.78 5.53
N VAL A 121 -6.01 -14.77 5.71
CA VAL A 121 -4.86 -14.96 4.81
C VAL A 121 -5.34 -15.59 3.49
N PHE A 122 -4.86 -15.07 2.36
CA PHE A 122 -5.17 -15.60 1.04
C PHE A 122 -4.48 -16.94 0.83
N MET A 123 -5.26 -17.99 0.56
CA MET A 123 -4.75 -19.36 0.42
C MET A 123 -4.81 -19.79 -1.03
N GLY A 124 -3.67 -20.22 -1.58
CA GLY A 124 -3.55 -20.68 -2.95
C GLY A 124 -2.97 -22.07 -3.09
N ILE A 125 -3.38 -22.78 -4.14
CA ILE A 125 -2.84 -24.08 -4.53
C ILE A 125 -2.80 -24.25 -6.04
N LEU A 126 -1.75 -24.87 -6.56
CA LEU A 126 -1.78 -25.45 -7.90
C LEU A 126 -2.47 -26.81 -7.83
N GLY A 127 -3.70 -26.90 -8.30
CA GLY A 127 -4.44 -28.15 -8.28
C GLY A 127 -5.87 -28.01 -7.77
N ASP A 128 -6.22 -28.91 -6.86
CA ASP A 128 -7.59 -29.07 -6.38
C ASP A 128 -7.86 -28.11 -5.23
N GLY A 129 -8.46 -26.96 -5.57
CA GLY A 129 -8.92 -25.99 -4.60
C GLY A 129 -9.97 -26.52 -3.63
N THR A 130 -10.77 -27.51 -4.04
CA THR A 130 -11.78 -28.13 -3.17
C THR A 130 -11.09 -28.96 -2.09
N HIS A 131 -10.14 -29.80 -2.48
CA HIS A 131 -9.33 -30.55 -1.53
C HIS A 131 -8.57 -29.64 -0.55
N MET A 132 -7.99 -28.54 -1.03
CA MET A 132 -7.36 -27.54 -0.15
C MET A 132 -8.34 -26.99 0.88
N ARG A 133 -9.55 -26.60 0.47
CA ARG A 133 -10.58 -26.08 1.38
C ARG A 133 -11.00 -27.13 2.42
N GLU A 134 -11.21 -28.37 1.99
CA GLU A 134 -11.57 -29.48 2.90
C GLU A 134 -10.48 -29.72 3.95
N VAL A 135 -9.22 -29.78 3.54
CA VAL A 135 -8.08 -30.02 4.45
C VAL A 135 -7.89 -28.85 5.41
N LEU A 136 -8.04 -27.62 4.93
CA LEU A 136 -7.85 -26.41 5.74
C LEU A 136 -9.09 -26.02 6.56
N GLY A 137 -10.23 -26.70 6.36
CA GLY A 137 -11.47 -26.40 7.10
C GLY A 137 -12.14 -25.09 6.67
N ILE A 138 -11.93 -24.66 5.42
CA ILE A 138 -12.55 -23.45 4.84
C ILE A 138 -13.93 -23.86 4.31
N ALA A 139 -15.00 -23.58 5.05
CA ALA A 139 -16.34 -24.13 4.78
C ALA A 139 -17.12 -23.47 3.62
N ASP A 140 -17.91 -24.26 2.88
CA ASP A 140 -18.84 -23.85 1.82
C ASP A 140 -20.30 -23.76 2.30
N ALA A 141 -21.07 -22.86 1.66
CA ALA A 141 -22.53 -22.95 1.54
C ALA A 141 -22.99 -23.54 0.18
N ASP A 142 -22.15 -23.53 -0.86
CA ASP A 142 -22.50 -24.07 -2.19
C ASP A 142 -21.25 -24.62 -2.91
N ASP A 143 -21.15 -25.95 -3.03
CA ASP A 143 -20.05 -26.66 -3.69
C ASP A 143 -20.05 -26.44 -5.21
N TYR A 144 -18.91 -26.02 -5.77
CA TYR A 144 -18.63 -26.12 -7.21
C TYR A 144 -17.65 -27.26 -7.47
N THR A 145 -18.02 -28.17 -8.37
CA THR A 145 -17.12 -29.21 -8.90
C THR A 145 -16.44 -28.70 -10.18
N THR A 146 -15.18 -28.28 -10.13
CA THR A 146 -14.37 -28.07 -11.35
C THR A 146 -13.66 -29.37 -11.74
N THR A 147 -13.50 -29.61 -13.05
CA THR A 147 -13.14 -30.92 -13.63
C THR A 147 -11.76 -30.96 -14.30
N ASP A 148 -10.99 -29.86 -14.25
CA ASP A 148 -9.63 -29.77 -14.82
C ASP A 148 -8.62 -29.30 -13.76
N GLU A 149 -8.28 -30.21 -12.84
CA GLU A 149 -7.36 -29.97 -11.71
C GLU A 149 -5.90 -29.72 -12.15
N GLU A 150 -5.48 -30.13 -13.36
CA GLU A 150 -4.05 -30.14 -13.72
C GLU A 150 -3.51 -28.81 -14.32
N ASN A 151 -4.36 -27.82 -14.64
CA ASN A 151 -3.95 -26.58 -15.33
C ASN A 151 -4.48 -25.28 -14.69
N ILE A 152 -4.82 -25.30 -13.40
CA ILE A 152 -5.39 -24.14 -12.71
C ILE A 152 -4.62 -23.87 -11.42
N ILE A 153 -4.29 -22.60 -11.19
CA ILE A 153 -3.94 -22.12 -9.85
C ILE A 153 -5.22 -21.56 -9.23
N PHE A 154 -5.59 -22.11 -8.08
CA PHE A 154 -6.74 -21.70 -7.30
C PHE A 154 -6.28 -20.84 -6.13
N PHE A 155 -6.96 -19.73 -5.88
CA PHE A 155 -6.84 -18.95 -4.66
C PHE A 155 -8.22 -18.77 -4.02
N THR A 156 -8.26 -18.72 -2.69
CA THR A 156 -9.46 -18.46 -1.91
C THR A 156 -9.16 -17.51 -0.77
N TYR A 157 -10.14 -16.69 -0.44
CA TYR A 157 -10.16 -15.81 0.70
C TYR A 157 -11.50 -16.00 1.43
N GLY A 158 -11.42 -16.44 2.70
CA GLY A 158 -12.59 -16.64 3.56
C GLY A 158 -12.52 -15.71 4.77
N LYS A 159 -13.55 -14.89 4.96
CA LYS A 159 -13.65 -14.04 6.15
C LYS A 159 -14.18 -14.84 7.36
N PRO A 160 -13.80 -14.50 8.60
CA PRO A 160 -14.42 -15.07 9.81
C PRO A 160 -15.96 -14.89 9.92
N ASP A 161 -16.58 -14.04 9.08
CA ASP A 161 -18.04 -13.81 9.06
C ASP A 161 -18.81 -14.69 8.06
N GLY A 162 -18.11 -15.56 7.33
CA GLY A 162 -18.69 -16.55 6.41
C GLY A 162 -18.82 -16.10 4.95
N ASN A 163 -18.37 -14.89 4.58
CA ASN A 163 -18.26 -14.49 3.17
C ASN A 163 -16.96 -15.00 2.54
N ARG A 164 -17.02 -15.43 1.27
CA ARG A 164 -15.90 -16.01 0.51
C ARG A 164 -15.77 -15.38 -0.86
N GLU A 165 -14.53 -15.20 -1.29
CA GLU A 165 -14.15 -14.86 -2.65
C GLU A 165 -13.12 -15.89 -3.17
N ASP A 166 -13.27 -16.33 -4.42
CA ASP A 166 -12.40 -17.32 -5.07
C ASP A 166 -11.81 -16.76 -6.38
N LEU A 167 -10.55 -17.06 -6.66
CA LEU A 167 -9.85 -16.69 -7.90
C LEU A 167 -9.31 -17.94 -8.60
N PHE A 168 -9.55 -18.03 -9.91
CA PHE A 168 -9.09 -19.11 -10.77
C PHE A 168 -8.16 -18.57 -11.84
N LEU A 169 -6.90 -18.98 -11.84
CA LEU A 169 -5.91 -18.59 -12.83
C LEU A 169 -5.60 -19.77 -13.76
N SER A 170 -5.90 -19.62 -15.05
CA SER A 170 -5.66 -20.66 -16.07
C SER A 170 -4.21 -20.69 -16.56
N LEU A 171 -3.64 -21.89 -16.64
CA LEU A 171 -2.29 -22.14 -17.18
C LEU A 171 -2.30 -22.56 -18.66
N GLU A 172 -3.46 -22.62 -19.32
CA GLU A 172 -3.61 -23.17 -20.68
C GLU A 172 -2.74 -22.47 -21.73
N ASN A 173 -2.41 -21.19 -21.53
CA ASN A 173 -1.59 -20.40 -22.45
C ASN A 173 -0.14 -20.21 -21.98
N SER A 174 0.31 -20.97 -20.97
CA SER A 174 1.65 -20.83 -20.38
C SER A 174 1.96 -19.36 -19.97
N PRO A 175 1.11 -18.73 -19.14
CA PRO A 175 1.36 -17.36 -18.68
C PRO A 175 2.69 -17.28 -17.92
N THR A 176 3.31 -16.10 -17.93
CA THR A 176 4.51 -15.86 -17.13
C THR A 176 4.18 -15.78 -15.65
N ILE A 177 5.20 -15.87 -14.78
CA ILE A 177 4.99 -15.76 -13.32
C ILE A 177 4.51 -14.35 -13.00
N GLY A 178 5.09 -13.35 -13.66
CA GLY A 178 4.68 -11.96 -13.54
C GLY A 178 3.21 -11.74 -13.89
N GLN A 179 2.74 -12.33 -15.00
CA GLN A 179 1.33 -12.26 -15.40
C GLN A 179 0.38 -12.86 -14.35
N LEU A 180 0.75 -14.00 -13.77
CA LEU A 180 -0.05 -14.65 -12.73
C LEU A 180 -0.07 -13.83 -11.43
N LEU A 181 1.08 -13.31 -11.01
CA LEU A 181 1.21 -12.49 -9.81
C LEU A 181 0.45 -11.18 -9.95
N ASN A 182 0.50 -10.51 -11.10
CA ASN A 182 -0.24 -9.26 -11.33
C ASN A 182 -1.75 -9.48 -11.21
N LEU A 183 -2.29 -10.57 -11.78
CA LEU A 183 -3.71 -10.92 -11.62
C LEU A 183 -4.08 -11.25 -10.17
N LEU A 184 -3.21 -11.98 -9.47
CA LEU A 184 -3.40 -12.28 -8.06
C LEU A 184 -3.44 -11.00 -7.22
N PHE A 185 -2.49 -10.09 -7.45
CA PHE A 185 -2.38 -8.86 -6.68
C PHE A 185 -3.51 -7.88 -6.96
N GLU A 186 -3.96 -7.79 -8.22
CA GLU A 186 -5.17 -7.03 -8.56
C GLU A 186 -6.38 -7.52 -7.76
N TRP A 187 -6.58 -8.84 -7.70
CA TRP A 187 -7.66 -9.46 -6.94
C TRP A 187 -7.51 -9.30 -5.42
N VAL A 188 -6.30 -9.47 -4.88
CA VAL A 188 -6.00 -9.24 -3.45
C VAL A 188 -6.33 -7.80 -3.07
N ASN A 189 -5.88 -6.83 -3.87
CA ASN A 189 -6.19 -5.42 -3.63
C ASN A 189 -7.69 -5.15 -3.69
N GLU A 190 -8.42 -5.70 -4.68
CA GLU A 190 -9.89 -5.57 -4.76
C GLU A 190 -10.58 -6.09 -3.49
N ILE A 191 -10.16 -7.24 -2.98
CA ILE A 191 -10.74 -7.83 -1.75
C ILE A 191 -10.40 -7.01 -0.52
N LEU A 192 -9.14 -6.60 -0.38
CA LEU A 192 -8.72 -5.75 0.74
C LEU A 192 -9.46 -4.41 0.72
N GLU A 193 -9.67 -3.81 -0.45
CA GLU A 193 -10.50 -2.61 -0.63
C GLU A 193 -11.96 -2.84 -0.23
N LYS A 194 -12.58 -3.94 -0.67
CA LYS A 194 -13.96 -4.32 -0.28
C LYS A 194 -14.14 -4.51 1.23
N HIS A 195 -13.07 -4.79 1.96
CA HIS A 195 -13.12 -5.20 3.37
C HIS A 195 -12.44 -4.25 4.35
N GLN A 196 -12.02 -3.07 3.91
CA GLN A 196 -11.59 -2.00 4.80
C GLN A 196 -12.71 -1.67 5.81
N GLU A 197 -12.39 -1.64 7.11
CA GLU A 197 -13.29 -1.07 8.12
C GLU A 197 -13.48 0.41 7.79
N LEU A 198 -14.60 0.70 7.15
CA LEU A 198 -14.97 2.06 6.80
C LEU A 198 -15.03 2.91 8.07
N SER A 199 -14.51 4.13 8.00
CA SER A 199 -14.69 5.10 9.07
C SER A 199 -16.17 5.33 9.36
N SER A 200 -16.49 5.84 10.56
CA SER A 200 -17.86 6.22 10.87
C SER A 200 -18.32 7.35 9.95
N SER A 201 -19.54 7.25 9.38
CA SER A 201 -20.17 8.32 8.60
C SER A 201 -20.16 9.67 9.33
N HIS A 202 -19.93 10.77 8.59
CA HIS A 202 -19.86 12.12 9.15
C HIS A 202 -20.97 13.02 8.60
N GLY A 203 -22.03 13.22 9.38
CA GLY A 203 -23.15 14.07 8.97
C GLY A 203 -23.88 13.50 7.74
N ALA A 204 -23.82 14.22 6.60
CA ALA A 204 -24.36 13.75 5.32
C ALA A 204 -23.37 12.88 4.51
N TRP A 205 -22.17 12.64 5.01
CA TRP A 205 -21.10 11.94 4.31
C TRP A 205 -21.06 10.48 4.76
N ASP A 206 -21.45 9.58 3.87
CA ASP A 206 -21.41 8.13 4.09
C ASP A 206 -20.02 7.63 3.73
N ALA A 207 -19.34 6.89 4.62
CA ALA A 207 -18.00 6.38 4.33
C ALA A 207 -18.02 5.37 3.18
N ASP A 208 -17.03 5.45 2.31
CA ASP A 208 -16.96 4.69 1.04
C ASP A 208 -15.60 4.01 0.84
N TYR A 209 -14.51 4.57 1.37
CA TYR A 209 -13.15 3.98 1.31
C TYR A 209 -12.32 4.44 2.51
N THR A 210 -11.47 3.57 3.09
CA THR A 210 -10.56 3.92 4.19
C THR A 210 -9.27 3.10 4.10
N HIS A 211 -8.15 3.73 3.76
CA HIS A 211 -6.86 3.05 3.72
C HIS A 211 -5.80 3.76 4.54
N GLU A 212 -5.01 2.98 5.27
CA GLU A 212 -3.91 3.45 6.10
C GLU A 212 -2.58 2.83 5.68
N TRP A 213 -1.63 3.66 5.27
CA TRP A 213 -0.23 3.31 5.07
C TRP A 213 0.56 3.73 6.31
N LYS A 214 1.48 2.87 6.76
CA LYS A 214 2.40 3.17 7.85
C LYS A 214 3.73 2.50 7.60
N GLY A 215 4.82 3.13 8.02
CA GLY A 215 6.13 2.53 7.82
C GLY A 215 7.24 3.29 8.52
N ASN A 216 8.44 2.74 8.42
CA ASN A 216 9.65 3.31 9.02
C ASN A 216 10.39 4.18 8.00
N MET A 217 11.05 5.23 8.50
CA MET A 217 11.99 6.08 7.76
C MET A 217 13.25 6.26 8.60
N ASP A 218 14.33 6.79 8.02
CA ASP A 218 15.50 7.09 8.85
C ASP A 218 15.10 8.10 9.96
N GLY A 219 15.46 7.73 11.19
CA GLY A 219 15.18 8.50 12.40
C GLY A 219 13.74 8.51 12.91
N GLY A 220 12.81 7.80 12.25
CA GLY A 220 11.41 7.89 12.58
C GLY A 220 10.47 6.94 11.84
N SER A 221 9.22 7.33 11.75
CA SER A 221 8.16 6.62 11.06
C SER A 221 7.17 7.61 10.45
N TYR A 222 6.36 7.12 9.52
CA TYR A 222 5.23 7.86 8.95
C TYR A 222 3.93 7.08 9.12
N ARG A 223 2.83 7.82 8.98
CA ARG A 223 1.47 7.32 8.82
C ARG A 223 0.77 8.18 7.79
N PHE A 224 0.03 7.57 6.89
CA PHE A 224 -0.85 8.23 5.91
C PHE A 224 -2.19 7.50 5.92
N LEU A 225 -3.26 8.22 6.20
CA LEU A 225 -4.62 7.70 6.23
C LEU A 225 -5.44 8.50 5.23
N VAL A 226 -6.19 7.79 4.39
CA VAL A 226 -7.16 8.40 3.47
C VAL A 226 -8.52 7.81 3.77
N ASN A 227 -9.49 8.69 4.03
CA ASN A 227 -10.90 8.35 4.08
C ASN A 227 -11.62 9.05 2.93
N VAL A 228 -12.43 8.30 2.18
CA VAL A 228 -13.35 8.85 1.19
C VAL A 228 -14.76 8.63 1.68
N TYR A 229 -15.57 9.68 1.60
CA TYR A 229 -16.98 9.64 1.92
C TYR A 229 -17.80 10.12 0.74
N LYS A 230 -18.91 9.45 0.45
CA LYS A 230 -19.89 9.86 -0.55
C LYS A 230 -20.99 10.71 0.08
N LEU A 231 -21.33 11.82 -0.57
CA LEU A 231 -22.42 12.67 -0.10
C LEU A 231 -23.78 11.99 -0.32
N ASN A 232 -24.57 11.92 0.74
CA ASN A 232 -25.94 11.46 0.68
C ASN A 232 -26.86 12.58 0.13
N THR A 233 -26.94 12.67 -1.19
CA THR A 233 -27.69 13.69 -1.92
C THR A 233 -28.77 13.09 -2.82
N GLU A 234 -29.88 13.82 -2.99
CA GLU A 234 -30.95 13.48 -3.94
C GLU A 234 -30.74 14.09 -5.33
N ARG A 235 -29.63 14.83 -5.51
CA ARG A 235 -29.28 15.42 -6.79
C ARG A 235 -29.02 14.36 -7.85
N THR A 236 -29.53 14.65 -9.05
CA THR A 236 -29.49 13.75 -10.21
C THR A 236 -28.38 14.07 -11.19
N ASP A 237 -27.68 15.19 -11.00
CA ASP A 237 -26.68 15.71 -11.93
C ASP A 237 -25.24 15.29 -11.55
N TYR A 238 -24.91 15.28 -10.26
CA TYR A 238 -23.59 14.88 -9.77
C TYR A 238 -23.66 14.02 -8.51
N ASP A 239 -22.57 13.31 -8.26
CA ASP A 239 -22.18 12.77 -6.95
C ASP A 239 -21.02 13.62 -6.41
N TRP A 240 -20.90 13.69 -5.08
CA TRP A 240 -19.81 14.39 -4.42
C TRP A 240 -19.09 13.42 -3.49
N TYR A 241 -17.78 13.48 -3.49
CA TYR A 241 -16.91 12.67 -2.64
C TYR A 241 -16.03 13.59 -1.82
N LEU A 242 -16.08 13.47 -0.50
CA LEU A 242 -15.15 14.11 0.44
C LEU A 242 -13.96 13.17 0.62
N VAL A 243 -12.78 13.63 0.26
CA VAL A 243 -11.51 12.95 0.53
C VAL A 243 -10.85 13.66 1.70
N ASP A 244 -10.75 12.96 2.82
CA ASP A 244 -10.15 13.40 4.08
C ASP A 244 -8.84 12.64 4.28
N VAL A 245 -7.74 13.38 4.35
CA VAL A 245 -6.40 12.80 4.35
C VAL A 245 -5.67 13.23 5.60
N SER A 246 -5.14 12.28 6.36
CA SER A 246 -4.22 12.54 7.48
C SER A 246 -2.83 12.01 7.13
N TYR A 247 -1.79 12.82 7.25
CA TYR A 247 -0.40 12.33 7.24
C TYR A 247 0.34 12.85 8.46
N GLN A 248 1.14 11.96 9.03
CA GLN A 248 1.92 12.19 10.23
C GLN A 248 3.35 11.75 10.00
N SER A 249 4.29 12.57 10.47
CA SER A 249 5.69 12.19 10.68
C SER A 249 5.93 12.06 12.18
N ALA A 250 6.68 11.02 12.58
CA ALA A 250 7.09 10.82 13.97
C ALA A 250 8.59 10.51 14.03
N ILE A 251 9.34 11.37 14.72
CA ILE A 251 10.77 11.24 14.96
C ILE A 251 10.99 10.60 16.32
N THR A 252 11.80 9.54 16.36
CA THR A 252 12.02 8.74 17.57
C THR A 252 13.43 8.89 18.14
N ASP A 253 14.39 9.39 17.35
CA ASP A 253 15.81 9.28 17.67
C ASP A 253 16.54 10.62 17.88
N TYR A 254 15.84 11.76 17.83
CA TYR A 254 16.48 13.06 18.01
C TYR A 254 17.08 13.20 19.43
N LYS A 255 18.42 13.26 19.52
CA LYS A 255 19.14 13.28 20.81
C LYS A 255 19.68 14.66 21.18
N LYS A 256 19.35 15.09 22.40
CA LYS A 256 19.84 16.34 23.01
C LYS A 256 21.16 16.14 23.77
N SER A 257 22.24 15.64 23.15
CA SER A 257 23.53 15.46 23.84
C SER A 257 24.70 16.16 23.16
N GLY A 258 25.50 16.91 23.94
CA GLY A 258 26.90 17.32 23.70
C GLY A 258 27.25 18.17 22.47
N GLY A 259 26.73 17.79 21.30
CA GLY A 259 26.81 18.48 20.02
C GLY A 259 25.50 18.44 19.20
N ARG A 260 24.38 17.99 19.81
CA ARG A 260 22.99 17.92 19.29
C ARG A 260 22.87 17.72 17.78
N CYS A 261 22.78 16.44 17.40
CA CYS A 261 22.65 15.92 16.05
C CYS A 261 21.56 14.84 16.05
N GLY A 262 20.80 14.71 14.98
CA GLY A 262 19.73 13.72 14.83
C GLY A 262 18.74 14.08 13.73
N TRP A 263 17.84 13.16 13.42
CA TRP A 263 16.85 13.33 12.37
C TRP A 263 15.72 14.27 12.80
N PHE A 264 15.21 15.04 11.88
CA PHE A 264 14.03 15.87 12.07
C PHE A 264 13.24 15.96 10.76
N THR A 265 11.93 16.18 10.86
CA THR A 265 11.06 16.41 9.71
C THR A 265 11.33 17.80 9.13
N SER A 266 11.77 17.87 7.86
CA SER A 266 12.02 19.14 7.16
C SER A 266 10.81 19.60 6.36
N ALA A 267 10.08 18.66 5.75
CA ALA A 267 8.89 18.93 4.96
C ALA A 267 7.89 17.77 4.98
N MET A 268 6.61 18.10 4.78
CA MET A 268 5.52 17.16 4.52
C MET A 268 4.63 17.78 3.44
N ASN A 269 4.50 17.17 2.27
CA ASN A 269 3.72 17.72 1.17
C ASN A 269 2.67 16.71 0.70
N LEU A 270 1.57 17.22 0.18
CA LEU A 270 0.56 16.41 -0.49
C LEU A 270 0.11 17.12 -1.76
N GLU A 271 0.17 16.41 -2.87
CA GLU A 271 -0.49 16.80 -4.12
C GLU A 271 -1.57 15.78 -4.45
N ALA A 272 -2.77 16.26 -4.79
CA ALA A 272 -3.91 15.46 -5.19
C ALA A 272 -4.39 15.93 -6.56
N ASN A 273 -4.31 15.06 -7.56
CA ASN A 273 -4.75 15.33 -8.92
C ASN A 273 -6.06 14.59 -9.20
N VAL A 274 -7.15 15.32 -9.42
CA VAL A 274 -8.44 14.73 -9.79
C VAL A 274 -8.44 14.42 -11.29
N ASP A 275 -8.75 13.18 -11.66
CA ASP A 275 -8.86 12.78 -13.05
C ASP A 275 -10.12 13.38 -13.68
N SER A 276 -9.95 14.33 -14.59
CA SER A 276 -11.08 15.00 -15.26
C SER A 276 -11.55 14.29 -16.53
N SER A 277 -11.02 13.11 -16.87
CA SER A 277 -11.37 12.38 -18.11
C SER A 277 -12.85 12.02 -18.20
N ASN A 278 -13.53 11.82 -17.07
CA ASN A 278 -14.96 11.55 -16.98
C ASN A 278 -15.81 12.78 -16.65
N GLY A 279 -15.22 13.99 -16.67
CA GLY A 279 -15.89 15.23 -16.29
C GLY A 279 -15.91 15.51 -14.79
N ALA A 280 -15.17 14.76 -13.98
CA ALA A 280 -14.94 15.10 -12.58
C ALA A 280 -14.10 16.38 -12.44
N SER A 281 -14.29 17.07 -11.32
CA SER A 281 -13.58 18.31 -11.01
C SER A 281 -13.37 18.50 -9.51
N LEU A 282 -12.29 19.19 -9.15
CA LEU A 282 -12.07 19.68 -7.80
C LEU A 282 -13.14 20.74 -7.45
N TYR A 283 -13.93 20.51 -6.40
CA TYR A 283 -15.06 21.36 -6.03
C TYR A 283 -14.68 22.39 -4.94
N GLU A 284 -14.18 21.91 -3.81
CA GLU A 284 -13.70 22.71 -2.68
C GLU A 284 -12.55 21.98 -2.00
N TYR A 285 -11.70 22.68 -1.26
CA TYR A 285 -10.58 22.09 -0.55
C TYR A 285 -10.18 22.93 0.67
N MET A 286 -9.47 22.31 1.62
CA MET A 286 -8.92 22.97 2.80
C MET A 286 -7.62 22.29 3.27
N PRO A 287 -6.72 23.05 3.93
CA PRO A 287 -6.81 24.49 4.19
C PRO A 287 -6.62 25.33 2.92
N THR A 288 -7.10 26.58 2.94
CA THR A 288 -6.89 27.55 1.85
C THR A 288 -5.95 28.68 2.29
N GLY A 289 -5.15 29.20 1.36
CA GLY A 289 -4.14 30.21 1.65
C GLY A 289 -2.95 29.69 2.47
N THR A 290 -2.23 30.61 3.12
CA THR A 290 -1.05 30.28 3.94
C THR A 290 -1.37 30.40 5.43
N ILE A 291 -1.13 29.35 6.20
CA ILE A 291 -1.31 29.32 7.66
C ILE A 291 0.05 29.11 8.29
N SER A 292 0.43 29.97 9.24
CA SER A 292 1.68 29.84 9.98
C SER A 292 1.53 30.35 11.40
N ASN A 293 2.07 29.62 12.38
CA ASN A 293 2.12 30.01 13.78
C ASN A 293 0.76 30.43 14.37
N SER A 294 -0.31 29.76 13.95
CA SER A 294 -1.67 30.06 14.37
C SER A 294 -2.54 28.81 14.45
N THR A 295 -3.72 28.97 15.03
CA THR A 295 -4.80 27.99 14.93
C THR A 295 -5.91 28.59 14.07
N GLN A 296 -6.31 27.89 13.01
CA GLN A 296 -7.35 28.35 12.10
C GLN A 296 -8.26 27.20 11.70
N SER A 297 -9.57 27.47 11.65
CA SER A 297 -10.58 26.50 11.22
C SER A 297 -11.08 26.81 9.83
N PHE A 298 -11.32 25.77 9.05
CA PHE A 298 -11.85 25.83 7.70
C PHE A 298 -13.09 24.96 7.61
N THR A 299 -13.96 25.29 6.65
CA THR A 299 -15.17 24.54 6.37
C THR A 299 -15.34 24.41 4.87
N ILE A 300 -15.62 23.20 4.39
CA ILE A 300 -15.96 22.87 3.00
C ILE A 300 -17.31 22.14 2.96
N GLY A 301 -17.97 22.12 1.80
CA GLY A 301 -19.25 21.44 1.58
C GLY A 301 -20.47 22.21 2.09
N ALA A 302 -20.30 23.42 2.63
CA ALA A 302 -21.40 24.20 3.22
C ALA A 302 -22.48 24.61 2.20
N ASN A 303 -22.11 24.70 0.91
CA ASN A 303 -23.03 25.04 -0.18
C ASN A 303 -23.69 23.81 -0.82
N LEU A 304 -23.33 22.59 -0.39
CA LEU A 304 -23.89 21.35 -0.93
C LEU A 304 -25.24 21.03 -0.28
N SER A 305 -26.16 20.52 -1.09
CA SER A 305 -27.47 20.07 -0.64
C SER A 305 -27.44 18.56 -0.40
N ALA A 306 -27.56 18.17 0.86
CA ALA A 306 -27.77 16.79 1.29
C ALA A 306 -29.26 16.47 1.42
N LYS A 307 -29.58 15.22 1.77
CA LYS A 307 -30.94 14.85 2.21
C LYS A 307 -31.45 15.78 3.32
N PRO A 308 -32.77 16.02 3.38
CA PRO A 308 -33.36 16.88 4.40
C PRO A 308 -32.92 16.50 5.82
N GLY A 309 -32.44 17.47 6.58
CA GLY A 309 -32.02 17.29 7.97
C GLY A 309 -30.56 16.87 8.19
N LEU A 310 -29.79 16.65 7.11
CA LEU A 310 -28.35 16.39 7.19
C LEU A 310 -27.53 17.58 6.68
N SER A 311 -26.37 17.82 7.29
CA SER A 311 -25.43 18.86 6.83
C SER A 311 -24.29 18.22 6.05
N ALA A 312 -23.99 18.79 4.88
CA ALA A 312 -22.84 18.44 4.06
C ALA A 312 -21.56 19.20 4.46
N SER A 313 -21.62 20.06 5.50
CA SER A 313 -20.46 20.81 5.96
C SER A 313 -19.44 19.89 6.65
N TYR A 314 -18.20 19.97 6.21
CA TYR A 314 -17.04 19.35 6.87
C TYR A 314 -16.11 20.45 7.35
N SER A 315 -15.68 20.38 8.61
CA SER A 315 -14.83 21.41 9.23
C SER A 315 -13.67 20.78 9.97
N HIS A 316 -12.48 21.38 9.80
CA HIS A 316 -11.28 20.98 10.52
C HIS A 316 -10.50 22.19 11.03
N SER A 317 -9.79 22.05 12.15
CA SER A 317 -8.98 23.10 12.76
C SER A 317 -7.50 22.72 12.75
N TYR A 318 -6.68 23.55 12.12
CA TYR A 318 -5.26 23.32 11.93
C TYR A 318 -4.48 24.08 12.99
N ASN A 319 -3.63 23.37 13.73
CA ASN A 319 -2.69 23.96 14.66
C ASN A 319 -1.29 23.95 14.03
N THR A 320 -0.68 25.12 13.85
CA THR A 320 0.59 25.28 13.12
C THR A 320 1.73 25.86 13.97
N PRO A 321 2.06 25.30 15.15
CA PRO A 321 3.12 25.85 15.99
C PRO A 321 4.49 25.60 15.35
N ASP A 322 5.18 26.66 14.94
CA ASP A 322 6.46 26.59 14.20
C ASP A 322 6.38 25.78 12.89
N VAL A 323 5.19 25.75 12.28
CA VAL A 323 4.89 25.09 11.00
C VAL A 323 4.22 26.11 10.08
N THR A 324 4.46 25.99 8.78
CA THR A 324 3.73 26.73 7.76
C THR A 324 3.10 25.75 6.78
N ILE A 325 1.79 25.87 6.56
CA ILE A 325 1.06 25.15 5.51
C ILE A 325 0.75 26.17 4.40
N GLU A 326 1.22 25.90 3.19
CA GLU A 326 0.98 26.74 2.01
C GLU A 326 0.08 26.01 1.02
N ASP A 327 -1.08 26.59 0.73
CA ASP A 327 -1.97 26.16 -0.36
C ASP A 327 -1.38 26.55 -1.74
N LYS A 328 -1.20 25.54 -2.61
CA LYS A 328 -0.77 25.69 -4.01
C LYS A 328 -1.77 25.06 -4.99
N SER A 329 -3.01 24.89 -4.55
CA SER A 329 -4.08 24.27 -5.33
C SER A 329 -4.47 25.12 -6.55
N ASN A 330 -5.00 24.46 -7.57
CA ASN A 330 -5.39 25.09 -8.82
C ASN A 330 -6.62 24.39 -9.42
N TYR A 331 -7.75 25.09 -9.44
CA TYR A 331 -9.01 24.61 -10.05
C TYR A 331 -8.91 24.38 -11.55
N ILE A 332 -8.01 25.07 -12.27
CA ILE A 332 -7.85 24.91 -13.73
C ILE A 332 -7.24 23.54 -14.05
N THR A 333 -6.29 23.08 -13.21
CA THR A 333 -5.65 21.78 -13.38
C THR A 333 -6.31 20.67 -12.55
N ASN A 334 -7.39 20.99 -11.83
CA ASN A 334 -8.04 20.09 -10.87
C ASN A 334 -7.08 19.50 -9.82
N THR A 335 -6.14 20.32 -9.35
CA THR A 335 -5.10 19.94 -8.41
C THR A 335 -5.37 20.57 -7.05
N ALA A 336 -5.41 19.78 -5.98
CA ALA A 336 -5.31 20.27 -4.61
C ALA A 336 -3.89 20.00 -4.10
N LYS A 337 -3.22 21.02 -3.54
CA LYS A 337 -1.81 20.89 -3.15
C LYS A 337 -1.48 21.68 -1.90
N TRP A 338 -0.76 21.05 -0.98
CA TRP A 338 -0.28 21.66 0.25
C TRP A 338 1.19 21.34 0.47
N ASP A 339 1.97 22.40 0.67
CA ASP A 339 3.37 22.29 1.09
C ASP A 339 3.44 22.62 2.59
N VAL A 340 3.91 21.67 3.41
CA VAL A 340 4.10 21.87 4.85
C VAL A 340 5.59 21.97 5.15
N SER A 341 5.99 23.08 5.73
CA SER A 341 7.37 23.37 6.10
C SER A 341 7.52 23.63 7.59
N PHE A 342 8.66 23.23 8.13
CA PHE A 342 8.97 23.32 9.56
C PHE A 342 10.04 24.38 9.81
N VAL A 343 9.97 25.07 10.96
CA VAL A 343 11.09 25.91 11.41
C VAL A 343 12.28 25.00 11.72
N GLY A 344 13.22 24.97 10.79
CA GLY A 344 14.44 24.19 10.87
C GLY A 344 15.48 24.75 11.85
N PRO A 345 16.67 24.11 11.88
CA PRO A 345 17.77 24.56 12.72
C PRO A 345 18.41 25.86 12.19
N ASP A 346 18.90 26.69 13.11
CA ASP A 346 19.66 27.92 12.81
C ASP A 346 21.11 27.78 13.31
N TYR A 347 22.06 27.88 12.38
CA TYR A 347 23.50 27.76 12.61
C TYR A 347 24.25 29.09 12.49
N THR A 348 23.55 30.21 12.38
CA THR A 348 24.14 31.50 12.00
C THR A 348 25.06 32.09 13.08
N TRP A 349 24.92 31.69 14.35
CA TRP A 349 25.73 32.22 15.45
C TRP A 349 26.22 31.16 16.44
N TYR A 350 27.52 30.81 16.39
CA TYR A 350 28.13 29.88 17.35
C TYR A 350 28.48 30.59 18.68
N PRO A 351 28.31 29.96 19.86
CA PRO A 351 27.81 28.59 20.13
C PRO A 351 26.29 28.48 20.29
N PHE A 352 25.54 29.52 19.92
CA PHE A 352 24.11 29.62 20.09
C PHE A 352 23.35 29.10 18.86
N TYR A 353 23.26 27.78 18.71
CA TYR A 353 22.41 27.18 17.68
C TYR A 353 20.95 27.09 18.16
N LYS A 354 20.02 27.34 17.24
CA LYS A 354 18.60 27.01 17.44
C LYS A 354 18.39 25.61 16.86
N GLN A 355 18.00 24.67 17.72
CA GLN A 355 17.54 23.35 17.28
C GLN A 355 16.26 23.46 16.44
N PRO A 356 15.92 22.46 15.59
CA PRO A 356 14.65 22.44 14.88
C PRO A 356 13.46 22.55 15.85
N CYS A 357 12.30 22.97 15.35
CA CYS A 357 11.12 23.15 16.19
C CYS A 357 10.69 21.85 16.91
N LYS A 358 9.86 21.97 17.95
CA LYS A 358 9.50 20.81 18.77
C LYS A 358 8.74 19.77 17.97
N VAL A 359 7.80 20.18 17.12
CA VAL A 359 6.96 19.27 16.33
C VAL A 359 7.78 18.53 15.26
N ALA A 360 8.75 19.20 14.61
CA ALA A 360 9.68 18.56 13.66
C ALA A 360 10.58 17.48 14.27
N ARG A 361 10.74 17.43 15.60
CA ARG A 361 11.61 16.46 16.29
C ARG A 361 10.87 15.46 17.17
N ASN A 362 9.53 15.51 17.14
CA ASN A 362 8.70 14.57 17.88
C ASN A 362 7.66 14.02 16.93
N SER A 363 6.62 14.78 16.66
CA SER A 363 5.62 14.41 15.68
C SER A 363 4.80 15.62 15.28
N TYR A 364 4.36 15.60 14.02
CA TYR A 364 3.37 16.52 13.49
C TYR A 364 2.41 15.75 12.59
N GLU A 365 1.12 16.02 12.73
CA GLU A 365 0.05 15.50 11.88
C GLU A 365 -0.66 16.69 11.26
N THR A 366 -0.98 16.57 9.97
CA THR A 366 -1.82 17.51 9.24
C THR A 366 -2.94 16.75 8.55
N GLN A 367 -4.11 17.39 8.43
CA GLN A 367 -5.33 16.75 7.94
C GLN A 367 -6.00 17.55 6.82
N PRO A 368 -5.37 17.74 5.65
CA PRO A 368 -6.04 18.39 4.53
C PRO A 368 -7.20 17.54 4.00
N ALA A 369 -8.18 18.23 3.41
CA ALA A 369 -9.33 17.56 2.81
C ALA A 369 -9.82 18.32 1.59
N PHE A 370 -10.46 17.60 0.67
CA PHE A 370 -11.02 18.18 -0.54
C PHE A 370 -12.28 17.43 -0.98
N ILE A 371 -13.13 18.12 -1.72
CA ILE A 371 -14.35 17.55 -2.29
C ILE A 371 -14.16 17.46 -3.80
N VAL A 372 -14.44 16.29 -4.34
CA VAL A 372 -14.52 16.03 -5.77
C VAL A 372 -15.98 15.99 -6.18
N GLN A 373 -16.33 16.76 -7.21
CA GLN A 373 -17.61 16.66 -7.90
C GLN A 373 -17.44 15.73 -9.11
N VAL A 374 -18.32 14.76 -9.25
CA VAL A 374 -18.26 13.74 -10.31
C VAL A 374 -19.63 13.64 -10.98
N PRO A 375 -19.73 13.56 -12.33
CA PRO A 375 -21.02 13.34 -12.97
C PRO A 375 -21.73 12.12 -12.39
N LYS A 376 -23.06 12.20 -12.28
CA LYS A 376 -23.85 11.16 -11.59
C LYS A 376 -23.51 9.75 -12.08
N ASN A 377 -23.29 8.82 -11.15
CA ASN A 377 -22.97 7.42 -11.43
C ASN A 377 -21.67 7.22 -12.23
N GLN A 378 -20.70 8.13 -12.13
CA GLN A 378 -19.33 7.90 -12.57
C GLN A 378 -18.42 7.69 -11.36
N LYS A 379 -17.32 6.96 -11.58
CA LYS A 379 -16.29 6.74 -10.55
C LYS A 379 -15.50 8.02 -10.28
N MET A 380 -15.27 8.34 -9.02
CA MET A 380 -14.23 9.28 -8.64
C MET A 380 -12.86 8.62 -8.87
N LYS A 381 -11.94 9.32 -9.54
CA LYS A 381 -10.54 8.92 -9.64
C LYS A 381 -9.64 10.06 -9.22
N VAL A 382 -8.75 9.80 -8.27
CA VAL A 382 -7.79 10.78 -7.74
C VAL A 382 -6.42 10.14 -7.60
N TYR A 383 -5.38 10.88 -7.96
CA TYR A 383 -3.98 10.51 -7.79
C TYR A 383 -3.39 11.31 -6.63
N LEU A 384 -2.94 10.65 -5.57
CA LEU A 384 -2.29 11.28 -4.42
C LEU A 384 -0.78 11.06 -4.47
N HIS A 385 -0.03 12.14 -4.22
CA HIS A 385 1.43 12.13 -4.16
C HIS A 385 1.86 12.68 -2.78
N PRO A 386 1.80 11.86 -1.72
CA PRO A 386 2.33 12.25 -0.42
C PRO A 386 3.86 12.23 -0.45
N HIS A 387 4.47 13.21 0.21
CA HIS A 387 5.93 13.31 0.35
C HIS A 387 6.28 13.73 1.76
N ILE A 388 6.98 12.88 2.50
CA ILE A 388 7.53 13.21 3.82
C ILE A 388 9.04 13.20 3.73
N GLU A 389 9.69 14.24 4.25
CA GLU A 389 11.14 14.39 4.21
C GLU A 389 11.71 14.47 5.62
N HIS A 390 12.68 13.60 5.92
CA HIS A 390 13.51 13.75 7.11
C HIS A 390 14.93 14.18 6.71
N GLU A 391 15.47 15.12 7.45
CA GLU A 391 16.86 15.56 7.36
C GLU A 391 17.62 15.14 8.62
N ASN A 392 18.81 14.56 8.43
CA ASN A 392 19.74 14.36 9.54
C ASN A 392 20.60 15.61 9.75
N ASP A 393 20.46 16.25 10.90
CA ASP A 393 21.40 17.26 11.35
C ASP A 393 22.62 16.58 11.98
N SER A 394 23.80 16.71 11.36
CA SER A 394 25.06 16.30 11.96
C SER A 394 26.12 17.41 11.91
N LEU A 395 26.62 17.79 13.09
CA LEU A 395 27.65 18.80 13.28
C LEU A 395 29.02 18.13 13.43
N THR A 396 29.93 18.40 12.48
CA THR A 396 31.34 18.00 12.61
C THR A 396 32.19 19.20 13.06
N PHE A 397 32.90 19.06 14.18
CA PHE A 397 33.79 20.10 14.73
C PHE A 397 35.20 19.99 14.12
N TYR A 398 35.63 21.03 13.39
CA TYR A 398 37.05 21.31 13.15
C TYR A 398 37.40 22.62 13.87
N PHE A 399 38.63 22.76 14.40
CA PHE A 399 39.03 23.81 15.34
C PHE A 399 38.68 25.28 14.95
N PHE A 400 38.27 25.56 13.70
CA PHE A 400 37.71 26.86 13.27
C PHE A 400 36.57 26.77 12.21
N CYS A 401 35.99 25.59 11.95
CA CYS A 401 34.96 25.41 10.92
C CYS A 401 33.88 24.42 11.34
N ILE A 402 32.60 24.81 11.17
CA ILE A 402 31.44 23.93 11.30
C ILE A 402 31.13 23.37 9.92
N LYS A 403 31.02 22.05 9.79
CA LYS A 403 30.49 21.40 8.59
C LYS A 403 29.21 20.65 8.97
N VAL A 404 28.10 21.09 8.37
CA VAL A 404 26.81 20.38 8.41
C VAL A 404 26.83 19.33 7.30
N LYS A 405 26.61 18.06 7.63
CA LYS A 405 26.28 17.05 6.61
C LYS A 405 24.79 16.76 6.71
N LYS A 406 24.08 17.00 5.61
CA LYS A 406 22.69 16.62 5.45
C LYS A 406 22.62 15.24 4.81
N HIS A 407 21.85 14.34 5.42
CA HIS A 407 21.38 13.12 4.78
C HIS A 407 19.86 13.26 4.63
N LEU A 408 19.37 12.94 3.44
CA LEU A 408 17.95 13.04 3.08
C LEU A 408 17.40 11.63 2.96
N CYS A 409 16.25 11.39 3.57
CA CYS A 409 15.43 10.22 3.29
C CYS A 409 13.98 10.69 3.14
N TRP A 410 13.23 10.04 2.25
CA TRP A 410 11.83 10.39 1.98
C TRP A 410 10.96 9.14 1.92
N TRP A 411 9.68 9.30 2.22
CA TRP A 411 8.65 8.30 1.93
C TRP A 411 7.80 8.75 0.73
N THR A 412 7.75 7.83 -0.24
CA THR A 412 7.30 7.80 -1.66
C THR A 412 7.60 9.01 -2.56
N SER A 413 8.00 8.69 -3.80
CA SER A 413 7.78 9.52 -4.99
C SER A 413 6.66 8.95 -5.88
N SER A 414 5.88 8.01 -5.34
CA SER A 414 4.98 7.13 -6.05
C SER A 414 3.57 7.69 -6.04
N THR A 415 2.82 7.40 -7.11
CA THR A 415 1.46 7.91 -7.27
C THR A 415 0.46 6.92 -6.71
N LEU A 416 -0.21 7.28 -5.62
CA LEU A 416 -1.30 6.48 -5.06
C LEU A 416 -2.58 6.76 -5.86
N THR A 417 -3.14 5.73 -6.49
CA THR A 417 -4.37 5.87 -7.29
C THR A 417 -5.57 5.41 -6.47
N ILE A 418 -6.57 6.28 -6.31
CA ILE A 418 -7.82 5.99 -5.59
C ILE A 418 -8.97 6.03 -6.59
N ASN A 419 -9.74 4.94 -6.68
CA ASN A 419 -10.93 4.81 -7.52
C ASN A 419 -12.14 4.41 -6.66
N VAL A 420 -13.17 5.26 -6.58
CA VAL A 420 -14.34 5.01 -5.73
C VAL A 420 -15.64 5.32 -6.49
N GLY A 421 -16.65 4.47 -6.35
CA GLY A 421 -17.96 4.60 -7.02
C GLY A 421 -18.30 3.41 -7.94
N PRO A 422 -19.54 3.38 -8.49
CA PRO A 422 -20.08 2.25 -9.28
C PRO A 422 -19.30 1.95 -10.56
#